data_AF-A0A2T2SIP8-F1
#
_entry.id   AF-A0A2T2SIP8-F1
#
_cell.length_a   1.000
_cell.length_b   1.000
_cell.length_c   1.000
_cell.angle_alpha   90.00
_cell.angle_beta   90.00
_cell.angle_gamma   90.00
#
_symmetry.space_group_name_H-M   'P 1'
#
loop_
_entity.id
_entity.type
_entity.pdbx_description
1 polymer ?
#
loop_
_entity_poly.entity_id
_entity_poly.type
_entity_poly.pdbx_seq_one_letter_code
_entity_poly.pdbx_strand_id
1 'polypeptide(L)' 'MTSESPSPSAEERLRAEGFRRVAGADEAGRGCLAGPVVAAAVALPPGP' A
#
# COMPACT_ATOMS: atom_id res chain seq x y z
N MET A 1 -4.60 -19.51 -2.74
CA MET A 1 -4.24 -18.10 -2.48
C MET A 1 -3.98 -18.02 -0.98
N THR A 2 -2.72 -18.11 -0.57
CA THR A 2 -2.35 -18.04 0.85
C THR A 2 -2.59 -16.61 1.29
N SER A 3 -3.54 -16.41 2.20
CA SER A 3 -3.82 -15.10 2.79
C SER A 3 -2.68 -14.77 3.75
N GLU A 4 -1.69 -14.01 3.30
CA GLU A 4 -0.79 -13.33 4.23
C GLU A 4 -1.53 -12.18 4.89
N SER A 5 -1.42 -12.07 6.20
CA SER A 5 -1.90 -10.90 6.94
C SER A 5 -1.05 -9.68 6.55
N PRO A 6 -1.65 -8.48 6.43
CA PRO A 6 -0.88 -7.27 6.16
C PRO A 6 0.17 -7.03 7.26
N SER A 7 1.41 -6.79 6.84
CA SER A 7 2.56 -6.55 7.72
C SER A 7 3.43 -5.40 7.20
N PRO A 8 4.17 -4.69 8.06
CA PRO A 8 5.01 -3.55 7.66
C PRO A 8 6.32 -3.96 6.95
N SER A 9 6.52 -5.26 6.71
CA SER A 9 7.79 -5.83 6.25
C SER A 9 8.24 -5.28 4.88
N ALA A 10 7.29 -4.95 4.01
CA ALA A 10 7.58 -4.33 2.73
C ALA A 10 8.08 -2.89 2.91
N GLU A 11 7.43 -2.08 3.76
CA GLU A 11 7.86 -0.72 4.02
C GLU A 11 9.19 -0.67 4.78
N GLU A 12 9.44 -1.59 5.70
CA GLU A 12 10.71 -1.73 6.42
C GLU A 12 11.88 -2.04 5.48
N ARG A 13 11.70 -2.99 4.56
CA ARG A 13 12.73 -3.31 3.56
C ARG A 13 13.08 -2.10 2.69
N LEU A 14 12.08 -1.38 2.20
CA LEU A 14 12.29 -0.17 1.41
C LEU A 14 12.96 0.94 2.22
N ARG A 15 12.61 1.10 3.51
CA ARG A 15 13.31 2.05 4.40
C ARG A 15 14.78 1.65 4.59
N ALA A 16 15.07 0.35 4.75
CA ALA A 16 16.44 -0.16 4.88
C ALA A 16 17.28 0.05 3.60
N GLU A 17 16.64 0.06 2.43
CA GLU A 17 17.26 0.43 1.15
C GLU A 17 17.51 1.95 1.00
N GLY A 18 17.09 2.76 1.96
CA GLY A 18 17.32 4.21 2.00
C GLY A 18 16.17 5.06 1.46
N PHE A 19 15.02 4.47 1.12
CA PHE A 19 13.85 5.23 0.71
C PHE A 19 13.22 5.98 1.89
N ARG A 20 13.23 7.31 1.82
CA ARG A 20 12.75 8.18 2.91
C ARG A 20 11.23 8.34 2.98
N ARG A 21 10.52 8.09 1.88
CA ARG A 21 9.07 8.20 1.78
C ARG A 21 8.55 6.93 1.13
N VAL A 22 7.82 6.14 1.89
CA VAL A 22 7.17 4.91 1.42
C VAL A 22 5.67 5.11 1.59
N ALA A 23 4.91 4.81 0.55
CA ALA A 23 3.46 4.88 0.56
C ALA A 23 2.88 3.54 0.10
N GLY A 24 1.88 3.03 0.83
CA GLY A 24 1.05 1.95 0.34
C GLY A 24 0.05 2.49 -0.68
N ALA A 25 -0.23 1.74 -1.74
CA ALA A 25 -1.20 2.10 -2.75
C ALA A 25 -2.22 0.98 -2.94
N ASP A 26 -3.48 1.36 -3.11
CA ASP A 26 -4.57 0.42 -3.38
C ASP A 26 -5.64 1.10 -4.26
N GLU A 27 -6.47 0.26 -4.88
CA GLU A 27 -7.48 0.65 -5.83
C GLU A 27 -8.86 0.09 -5.48
N ALA A 28 -9.89 0.85 -5.80
CA ALA A 28 -11.28 0.44 -5.69
C ALA A 28 -11.99 0.65 -7.02
N GLY A 29 -12.95 -0.24 -7.32
CA GLY A 29 -13.80 -0.11 -8.50
C GLY A 29 -13.46 -1.03 -9.68
N ARG A 30 -12.38 -1.83 -9.61
CA ARG A 30 -11.98 -2.75 -10.71
C ARG A 30 -13.07 -3.76 -11.10
N GLY A 31 -13.95 -4.12 -10.17
CA GLY A 31 -15.05 -5.07 -10.39
C GLY A 31 -16.43 -4.43 -10.60
N CYS A 32 -16.52 -3.10 -10.63
CA CYS A 32 -17.81 -2.42 -10.82
C CYS A 32 -18.28 -2.51 -12.28
N LEU A 33 -19.59 -2.61 -12.50
CA LEU A 33 -20.18 -2.62 -13.86
C LEU A 33 -20.07 -1.27 -14.58
N ALA A 34 -19.98 -0.19 -13.82
CA ALA A 34 -19.80 1.18 -14.30
C ALA A 34 -19.18 2.05 -13.19
N GLY A 35 -18.66 3.22 -13.57
CA GLY A 35 -17.91 4.12 -12.68
C GLY A 35 -16.39 3.97 -12.84
N PRO A 36 -15.60 4.95 -12.36
CA PRO A 36 -14.15 4.90 -12.49
C PRO A 36 -13.53 3.87 -11.52
N VAL A 37 -12.36 3.38 -11.88
CA VAL A 37 -11.41 2.86 -10.90
C VAL A 37 -10.73 4.05 -10.22
N VAL A 38 -10.69 4.04 -8.89
CA VAL A 38 -10.02 5.07 -8.10
C VAL A 38 -8.89 4.42 -7.33
N ALA A 39 -7.69 4.99 -7.41
CA ALA A 39 -6.54 4.58 -6.63
C ALA A 39 -6.13 5.68 -5.65
N ALA A 40 -5.56 5.29 -4.52
CA ALA A 40 -4.99 6.19 -3.54
C ALA A 40 -3.62 5.68 -3.08
N ALA A 41 -2.75 6.60 -2.68
CA ALA A 41 -1.48 6.28 -2.05
C ALA A 41 -1.37 7.03 -0.72
N VAL A 42 -0.99 6.31 0.34
CA VAL A 42 -0.88 6.86 1.69
C VAL A 42 0.52 6.61 2.23
N ALA A 43 1.24 7.70 2.52
CA ALA A 43 2.48 7.65 3.29
C ALA A 43 2.15 7.84 4.77
N LEU A 44 2.19 6.76 5.54
CA LEU A 44 1.99 6.83 6.99
C LEU A 44 3.27 7.35 7.68
N PRO A 45 3.14 8.08 8.80
CA PRO A 45 4.29 8.37 9.65
C PRO A 45 4.92 7.05 10.13
N PRO A 46 6.21 7.07 10.53
CA PRO A 46 6.80 5.94 11.23
C PRO A 46 5.91 5.58 12.44
N GLY A 47 5.68 4.29 12.66
CA GLY A 47 4.95 3.83 13.83
C GLY A 47 5.72 4.11 15.13
N PRO A 48 5.07 3.94 16.30
CA PRO A 48 5.80 3.76 17.55
C PRO A 48 6.73 2.54 17.49
#